data_AF-A0A1T4SPT8-F1
#
_entry.id   AF-A0A1T4SPT8-F1
#
_cell.length_a   1.000
_cell.length_b   1.000
_cell.length_c   1.000
_cell.angle_alpha   90.00
_cell.angle_beta   90.00
_cell.angle_gamma   90.00
#
_symmetry.space_group_name_H-M   'P 1'
#
loop_
_entity.id
_entity.type
_entity.pdbx_description
1 polymer ?
#
loop_
_entity_poly.entity_id
_entity_poly.type
_entity_poly.pdbx_seq_one_letter_code
_entity_poly.pdbx_strand_id
1 'polypeptide(L)'
;MNRFYLLFGTTVALVASAWTVSGLAQDAGPRPPIGLFGAAPPPAPPGGAMLPPLPPPFPPPGPMAGVEFDDIDDFGPPPPPPPPPGMPGHGPRPGRQPADMCLDRMAAKAALVAYTKARLNLTSEQLGAWQEVETVLGGARQDERAACAKPLPNPEQVDALQRNEGLRTRLASQLDRLNKLDGPMHKLVALLSPEQRQVLDRLPPLPF
;
A
#
# COMPACT_ATOMS: atom_id res chain seq x y z
N MET A 1 59.62 -12.53 -32.39
CA MET A 1 58.61 -12.25 -33.44
C MET A 1 57.30 -12.90 -33.04
N ASN A 2 56.32 -12.14 -32.54
CA ASN A 2 54.98 -12.01 -33.13
C ASN A 2 54.05 -11.27 -32.16
N ARG A 3 53.68 -10.06 -32.60
CA ARG A 3 52.58 -9.25 -32.07
C ARG A 3 51.27 -9.89 -32.54
N PHE A 4 50.36 -10.17 -31.62
CA PHE A 4 48.93 -10.29 -31.92
C PHE A 4 48.15 -9.43 -30.92
N TYR A 5 48.05 -8.14 -31.25
CA TYR A 5 47.02 -7.24 -30.73
C TYR A 5 45.80 -7.45 -31.63
N LEU A 6 44.74 -8.09 -31.13
CA LEU A 6 43.43 -8.07 -31.75
C LEU A 6 42.43 -7.41 -30.80
N LEU A 7 42.31 -6.10 -31.02
CA LEU A 7 41.13 -5.26 -30.95
C LEU A 7 39.81 -6.00 -30.62
N PHE A 8 39.44 -6.05 -29.35
CA PHE A 8 38.04 -6.17 -28.96
C PHE A 8 37.42 -4.77 -29.08
N GLY A 9 36.86 -4.48 -30.26
CA GLY A 9 36.07 -3.29 -30.50
C GLY A 9 34.77 -3.33 -29.70
N THR A 10 34.68 -2.52 -28.66
CA THR A 10 33.46 -2.20 -27.92
C THR A 10 32.50 -1.43 -28.84
N THR A 11 31.62 -2.16 -29.54
CA THR A 11 30.44 -1.57 -30.16
C THR A 11 29.36 -1.44 -29.09
N VAL A 12 29.35 -0.29 -28.39
CA VAL A 12 28.22 0.11 -27.56
C VAL A 12 27.09 0.49 -28.52
N ALA A 13 26.16 -0.43 -28.75
CA ALA A 13 24.92 -0.13 -29.43
C ALA A 13 24.08 0.80 -28.53
N LEU A 14 24.13 2.10 -28.81
CA LEU A 14 23.18 3.08 -28.31
C LEU A 14 21.79 2.72 -28.85
N VAL A 15 21.05 1.91 -28.12
CA VAL A 15 19.61 1.76 -28.33
C VAL A 15 18.95 3.01 -27.77
N ALA A 16 18.88 4.05 -28.60
CA ALA A 16 18.01 5.19 -28.34
C ALA A 16 16.56 4.67 -28.38
N SER A 17 16.03 4.31 -27.22
CA SER A 17 14.59 4.06 -27.05
C SER A 17 13.88 5.40 -27.18
N ALA A 18 13.56 5.78 -28.42
CA ALA A 18 12.62 6.85 -28.70
C ALA A 18 11.25 6.39 -28.20
N TRP A 19 10.93 6.70 -26.95
CA TRP A 19 9.55 6.72 -26.50
C TRP A 19 8.89 7.91 -27.18
N THR A 20 8.42 7.70 -28.40
CA THR A 20 7.42 8.57 -29.02
C THR A 20 6.19 8.53 -28.12
N VAL A 21 6.06 9.54 -27.27
CA VAL A 21 4.77 9.94 -26.71
C VAL A 21 3.89 10.28 -27.91
N SER A 22 3.18 9.27 -28.40
CA SER A 22 2.08 9.49 -29.33
C SER A 22 1.05 10.28 -28.53
N GLY A 23 1.07 11.59 -28.74
CA GLY A 23 0.02 12.48 -28.27
C GLY A 23 -1.29 11.94 -28.79
N LEU A 24 -2.11 11.43 -27.89
CA LEU A 24 -3.54 11.34 -28.10
C LEU A 24 -4.02 12.78 -28.24
N ALA A 25 -4.07 13.25 -29.50
CA ALA A 25 -4.97 14.29 -29.90
C ALA A 25 -6.38 13.77 -29.57
N GLN A 26 -6.84 14.10 -28.37
CA GLN A 26 -8.25 14.01 -28.03
C GLN A 26 -8.96 14.99 -28.94
N ASP A 27 -9.59 14.42 -29.96
CA ASP A 27 -10.56 15.06 -30.82
C ASP A 27 -11.60 15.73 -29.91
N ALA A 28 -11.43 17.04 -29.71
CA ALA A 28 -12.34 17.87 -28.93
C ALA A 28 -13.57 18.13 -29.79
N GLY A 29 -14.41 17.09 -29.91
CA GLY A 29 -15.76 17.25 -30.45
C GLY A 29 -16.51 18.36 -29.72
N PRO A 30 -17.47 19.02 -30.39
CA PRO A 30 -18.20 20.15 -29.83
C PRO A 30 -18.81 19.76 -28.48
N ARG A 31 -18.31 20.38 -27.41
CA ARG A 31 -18.84 20.21 -26.06
C ARG A 31 -20.34 20.53 -26.11
N PRO A 32 -21.22 19.63 -25.67
CA PRO A 32 -22.62 19.98 -25.50
C PRO A 32 -22.69 21.17 -24.52
N PRO A 33 -23.65 22.09 -24.70
CA PRO A 33 -23.84 23.18 -23.77
C PRO A 33 -24.00 22.59 -22.37
N ILE A 34 -23.19 23.06 -21.44
CA ILE A 34 -23.31 22.73 -20.02
C ILE A 34 -24.70 23.20 -19.62
N GLY A 35 -25.65 22.26 -19.61
CA GLY A 35 -26.94 22.46 -18.99
C GLY A 35 -26.67 22.83 -17.55
N LEU A 36 -27.06 24.04 -17.18
CA LEU A 36 -27.27 24.47 -15.80
C LEU A 36 -28.33 23.54 -15.20
N PHE A 37 -27.94 22.32 -14.85
CA PHE A 37 -28.68 21.50 -13.91
C PHE A 37 -28.58 22.26 -12.60
N GLY A 38 -29.63 23.01 -12.28
CA GLY A 38 -29.85 23.56 -10.96
C GLY A 38 -29.73 22.41 -9.96
N ALA A 39 -28.58 22.31 -9.31
CA ALA A 39 -28.39 21.39 -8.21
C ALA A 39 -29.41 21.78 -7.15
N ALA A 40 -30.45 20.95 -7.00
CA ALA A 40 -31.34 21.03 -5.87
C ALA A 40 -30.48 21.04 -4.59
N PRO A 41 -30.76 21.95 -3.62
CA PRO A 41 -30.01 21.99 -2.38
C PRO A 41 -30.04 20.61 -1.71
N PRO A 42 -28.90 20.13 -1.17
CA PRO A 42 -28.87 18.84 -0.50
C PRO A 42 -29.90 18.82 0.64
N PRO A 43 -30.61 17.69 0.85
CA PRO A 43 -31.52 17.56 1.96
C PRO A 43 -30.76 17.78 3.27
N ALA A 44 -31.38 18.53 4.18
CA ALA A 44 -30.83 18.79 5.51
C ALA A 44 -30.44 17.47 6.20
N PRO A 45 -29.29 17.41 6.89
CA PRO A 45 -28.88 16.21 7.60
C PRO A 45 -29.94 15.82 8.63
N PRO A 46 -30.34 14.55 8.72
CA PRO A 46 -31.25 14.08 9.76
C PRO A 46 -30.65 14.41 11.12
N GLY A 47 -31.41 15.14 11.93
CA GLY A 47 -30.99 15.63 13.23
C GLY A 47 -30.55 14.50 14.16
N GLY A 48 -29.49 14.78 14.92
CA GLY A 48 -29.29 14.23 16.25
C GLY A 48 -28.99 12.73 16.34
N ALA A 49 -27.94 12.25 15.67
CA ALA A 49 -27.29 11.03 16.15
C ALA A 49 -26.62 11.33 17.50
N MET A 50 -27.27 10.91 18.59
CA MET A 50 -26.68 10.89 19.93
C MET A 50 -25.32 10.19 19.86
N LEU A 51 -24.26 10.90 20.25
CA LEU A 51 -22.91 10.34 20.34
C LEU A 51 -22.93 9.10 21.25
N PRO A 52 -22.29 7.98 20.86
CA PRO A 52 -22.19 6.82 21.73
C PRO A 52 -21.40 7.19 23.00
N PRO A 53 -21.75 6.60 24.15
CA PRO A 53 -21.05 6.86 25.41
C PRO A 53 -19.56 6.52 25.26
N LEU A 54 -18.71 7.39 25.83
CA LEU A 54 -17.27 7.18 25.89
C LEU A 54 -16.95 5.84 26.58
N PRO A 55 -15.99 5.04 26.07
CA PRO A 55 -15.57 3.82 26.73
C PRO A 55 -14.97 4.14 28.12
N PRO A 56 -15.10 3.23 29.10
CA PRO A 56 -14.54 3.43 30.43
C PRO A 56 -13.01 3.56 30.38
N PRO A 57 -12.40 4.28 31.33
CA PRO A 57 -10.94 4.42 31.42
C PRO A 57 -10.26 3.05 31.58
N PHE A 58 -9.14 2.86 30.89
CA PHE A 58 -8.33 1.65 31.00
C PHE A 58 -7.89 1.43 32.46
N PRO A 59 -7.94 0.19 32.99
CA PRO A 59 -7.43 -0.10 34.31
C PRO A 59 -5.91 0.16 34.35
N PRO A 60 -5.38 0.63 35.51
CA PRO A 60 -3.95 0.84 35.67
C PRO A 60 -3.18 -0.49 35.51
N PRO A 61 -1.93 -0.46 35.00
CA PRO A 61 -1.08 -1.65 34.93
C PRO A 61 -0.83 -2.18 36.34
N GLY A 62 -1.24 -3.43 36.59
CA GLY A 62 -0.97 -4.12 37.85
C GLY A 62 0.54 -4.39 38.05
N PRO A 63 0.99 -4.61 39.30
CA PRO A 63 2.37 -4.98 39.57
C PRO A 63 2.69 -6.31 38.89
N MET A 64 3.70 -6.30 38.01
CA MET A 64 4.29 -7.52 37.45
C MET A 64 4.91 -8.30 38.61
N ALA A 65 4.20 -9.32 39.09
CA ALA A 65 4.73 -10.24 40.08
C ALA A 65 5.99 -10.91 39.51
N GLY A 66 7.06 -10.92 40.32
CA GLY A 66 8.37 -11.43 39.94
C GLY A 66 8.30 -12.83 39.35
N VAL A 67 8.65 -12.94 38.09
CA VAL A 67 9.17 -14.18 37.52
C VAL A 67 10.64 -14.23 37.92
N GLU A 68 10.96 -15.09 38.90
CA GLU A 68 12.32 -15.50 39.21
C GLU A 68 12.92 -16.19 37.96
N PHE A 69 14.14 -15.80 37.60
CA PHE A 69 14.79 -16.06 36.30
C PHE A 69 15.70 -17.31 36.30
N ASP A 70 15.54 -18.24 37.24
CA ASP A 70 16.46 -19.38 37.44
C ASP A 70 16.03 -20.71 36.78
N ASP A 71 14.91 -20.76 36.05
CA ASP A 71 14.41 -21.97 35.34
C ASP A 71 14.43 -21.82 33.80
N ILE A 72 15.58 -21.46 33.23
CA ILE A 72 15.76 -21.15 31.78
C ILE A 72 16.17 -22.38 30.92
N ASP A 73 16.11 -23.60 31.43
CA ASP A 73 16.43 -24.81 30.64
C ASP A 73 15.21 -25.66 30.19
N ASP A 74 13.97 -25.23 30.48
CA ASP A 74 12.74 -25.86 29.99
C ASP A 74 11.99 -24.92 29.01
N PHE A 75 12.61 -24.60 27.87
CA PHE A 75 12.04 -23.77 26.80
C PHE A 75 10.94 -24.48 25.98
N GLY A 76 9.99 -25.14 26.64
CA GLY A 76 8.68 -25.34 26.06
C GLY A 76 7.89 -24.03 26.15
N PRO A 77 7.17 -23.57 25.11
CA PRO A 77 6.23 -22.47 25.30
C PRO A 77 5.25 -22.87 26.41
N PRO A 78 5.06 -22.05 27.47
CA PRO A 78 4.12 -22.38 28.52
C PRO A 78 2.74 -22.61 27.90
N PRO A 79 1.96 -23.59 28.38
CA PRO A 79 0.61 -23.80 27.87
C PRO A 79 -0.17 -22.49 27.98
N PRO A 80 -0.86 -22.07 26.91
CA PRO A 80 -1.61 -20.82 26.95
C PRO A 80 -2.62 -20.88 28.11
N PRO A 81 -2.79 -19.80 28.90
CA PRO A 81 -3.77 -19.76 29.96
C PRO A 81 -5.16 -20.09 29.39
N PRO A 82 -6.03 -20.81 30.14
CA PRO A 82 -7.39 -21.05 29.68
C PRO A 82 -8.05 -19.70 29.38
N PRO A 83 -8.73 -19.56 28.24
CA PRO A 83 -9.39 -18.31 27.90
C PRO A 83 -10.39 -17.94 28.99
N PRO A 84 -10.48 -16.66 29.39
CA PRO A 84 -11.43 -16.24 30.40
C PRO A 84 -12.86 -16.63 29.99
N PRO A 85 -13.66 -17.21 30.91
CA PRO A 85 -15.03 -17.60 30.63
C PRO A 85 -15.83 -16.39 30.11
N GLY A 86 -16.40 -16.50 28.90
CA GLY A 86 -17.33 -15.51 28.36
C GLY A 86 -16.77 -14.48 27.37
N MET A 87 -15.48 -14.54 27.01
CA MET A 87 -15.01 -13.79 25.83
C MET A 87 -15.49 -14.52 24.55
N PRO A 88 -16.32 -13.90 23.69
CA PRO A 88 -16.62 -14.44 22.38
C PRO A 88 -15.28 -14.65 21.66
N GLY A 89 -14.95 -15.92 21.38
CA GLY A 89 -13.67 -16.27 20.78
C GLY A 89 -13.39 -15.39 19.57
N HIS A 90 -12.14 -14.94 19.41
CA HIS A 90 -11.64 -14.37 18.17
C HIS A 90 -11.56 -15.44 17.07
N GLY A 91 -12.62 -16.24 16.92
CA GLY A 91 -12.80 -17.10 15.77
C GLY A 91 -12.80 -16.24 14.51
N PRO A 92 -12.41 -16.81 13.36
CA PRO A 92 -12.56 -16.15 12.07
C PRO A 92 -13.97 -15.58 12.00
N ARG A 93 -14.10 -14.25 11.80
CA ARG A 93 -15.42 -13.63 11.63
C ARG A 93 -16.18 -14.45 10.58
N PRO A 94 -17.30 -15.11 10.93
CA PRO A 94 -17.98 -15.98 10.00
C PRO A 94 -18.38 -15.18 8.76
N GLY A 95 -17.91 -15.62 7.59
CA GLY A 95 -18.47 -15.19 6.30
C GLY A 95 -17.73 -14.12 5.49
N ARG A 96 -16.50 -13.68 5.83
CA ARG A 96 -15.72 -12.87 4.86
C ARG A 96 -14.97 -13.77 3.88
N GLN A 97 -15.26 -13.61 2.60
CA GLN A 97 -14.52 -14.33 1.57
C GLN A 97 -13.09 -13.76 1.47
N PRO A 98 -12.07 -14.58 1.19
CA PRO A 98 -10.69 -14.10 1.03
C PRO A 98 -10.55 -13.00 -0.03
N ALA A 99 -11.38 -13.04 -1.08
CA ALA A 99 -11.46 -12.00 -2.10
C ALA A 99 -11.85 -10.63 -1.51
N ASP A 100 -12.87 -10.59 -0.64
CA ASP A 100 -13.31 -9.35 0.03
C ASP A 100 -12.19 -8.77 0.91
N MET A 101 -11.47 -9.63 1.64
CA MET A 101 -10.33 -9.19 2.44
C MET A 101 -9.20 -8.60 1.58
N CYS A 102 -8.99 -9.15 0.37
CA CYS A 102 -8.02 -8.63 -0.59
C CYS A 102 -8.43 -7.22 -1.06
N LEU A 103 -9.71 -7.04 -1.39
CA LEU A 103 -10.26 -5.74 -1.79
C LEU A 103 -10.22 -4.71 -0.67
N ASP A 104 -10.56 -5.09 0.57
CA ASP A 104 -10.47 -4.22 1.75
C ASP A 104 -9.03 -3.71 1.96
N ARG A 105 -8.04 -4.60 1.82
CA ARG A 105 -6.63 -4.21 1.90
C ARG A 105 -6.25 -3.21 0.82
N MET A 106 -6.67 -3.44 -0.42
CA MET A 106 -6.41 -2.49 -1.51
C MET A 106 -7.08 -1.13 -1.26
N ALA A 107 -8.30 -1.13 -0.75
CA ALA A 107 -9.01 0.11 -0.41
C ALA A 107 -8.29 0.87 0.70
N ALA A 108 -7.81 0.18 1.74
CA ALA A 108 -7.01 0.78 2.81
C ALA A 108 -5.70 1.41 2.27
N LYS A 109 -5.02 0.73 1.34
CA LYS A 109 -3.83 1.29 0.68
C LYS A 109 -4.16 2.56 -0.11
N ALA A 110 -5.23 2.53 -0.90
CA ALA A 110 -5.67 3.69 -1.66
C ALA A 110 -6.06 4.87 -0.75
N ALA A 111 -6.71 4.58 0.38
CA ALA A 111 -7.05 5.57 1.40
C ALA A 111 -5.79 6.19 2.03
N LEU A 112 -4.76 5.39 2.32
CA LEU A 112 -3.48 5.90 2.84
C LEU A 112 -2.81 6.85 1.84
N VAL A 113 -2.79 6.51 0.55
CA VAL A 113 -2.24 7.40 -0.49
C VAL A 113 -3.01 8.73 -0.56
N ALA A 114 -4.36 8.67 -0.55
CA ALA A 114 -5.20 9.87 -0.56
C ALA A 114 -5.01 10.72 0.71
N TYR A 115 -4.89 10.07 1.87
CA TYR A 115 -4.62 10.71 3.15
C TYR A 115 -3.26 11.43 3.14
N THR A 116 -2.21 10.78 2.64
CA THR A 116 -0.88 11.40 2.52
C THR A 116 -0.94 12.65 1.63
N LYS A 117 -1.58 12.57 0.46
CA LYS A 117 -1.77 13.73 -0.43
C LYS A 117 -2.45 14.90 0.28
N ALA A 118 -3.54 14.63 0.99
CA ALA A 118 -4.29 15.64 1.71
C ALA A 118 -3.48 16.25 2.87
N ARG A 119 -2.70 15.44 3.59
CA ARG A 119 -1.88 15.89 4.73
C ARG A 119 -0.70 16.75 4.33
N LEU A 120 -0.11 16.53 3.15
CA LEU A 120 1.01 17.32 2.67
C LEU A 120 0.61 18.71 2.17
N ASN A 121 -0.68 18.95 1.88
CA ASN A 121 -1.18 20.21 1.34
C ASN A 121 -0.33 20.72 0.17
N LEU A 122 -0.19 19.88 -0.87
CA LEU A 122 0.73 20.10 -1.97
C LEU A 122 0.36 21.32 -2.82
N THR A 123 1.37 22.08 -3.25
CA THR A 123 1.19 23.18 -4.22
C THR A 123 0.96 22.65 -5.64
N SER A 124 0.56 23.51 -6.57
CA SER A 124 0.38 23.12 -7.99
C SER A 124 1.65 22.55 -8.62
N GLU A 125 2.82 23.05 -8.24
CA GLU A 125 4.11 22.56 -8.72
C GLU A 125 4.43 21.16 -8.14
N GLN A 126 4.16 20.96 -6.85
CA GLN A 126 4.38 19.68 -6.17
C GLN A 126 3.39 18.59 -6.63
N LEU A 127 2.17 18.97 -7.02
CA LEU A 127 1.15 18.04 -7.53
C LEU A 127 1.61 17.28 -8.78
N GLY A 128 2.43 17.89 -9.63
CA GLY A 128 3.01 17.20 -10.79
C GLY A 128 3.92 16.03 -10.38
N ALA A 129 4.82 16.25 -9.42
CA ALA A 129 5.68 15.18 -8.89
C ALA A 129 4.85 14.10 -8.15
N TRP A 130 3.81 14.49 -7.43
CA TRP A 130 2.89 13.54 -6.80
C TRP A 130 2.13 12.68 -7.80
N GLN A 131 1.78 13.23 -8.97
CA GLN A 131 1.10 12.47 -10.02
C GLN A 131 1.98 11.35 -10.59
N GLU A 132 3.30 11.55 -10.65
CA GLU A 132 4.26 10.49 -11.03
C GLU A 132 4.26 9.36 -9.99
N VAL A 133 4.26 9.70 -8.70
CA VAL A 133 4.10 8.74 -7.59
C VAL A 133 2.76 7.99 -7.71
N GLU A 134 1.65 8.69 -7.93
CA GLU A 134 0.32 8.08 -8.12
C GLU A 134 0.25 7.17 -9.34
N THR A 135 0.98 7.49 -10.41
CA THR A 135 1.03 6.67 -11.63
C THR A 135 1.68 5.32 -11.35
N VAL A 136 2.83 5.30 -10.65
CA VAL A 136 3.51 4.06 -10.25
C VAL A 136 2.63 3.22 -9.32
N LEU A 137 2.03 3.85 -8.31
CA LEU A 137 1.13 3.18 -7.36
C LEU A 137 -0.18 2.71 -8.03
N GLY A 138 -0.64 3.42 -9.05
CA GLY A 138 -1.83 3.08 -9.83
C GLY A 138 -1.65 1.80 -10.64
N GLY A 139 -0.50 1.64 -11.31
CA GLY A 139 -0.16 0.41 -12.02
C GLY A 139 -0.11 -0.80 -11.08
N ALA A 140 0.58 -0.65 -9.95
CA ALA A 140 0.64 -1.68 -8.90
C ALA A 140 -0.74 -2.13 -8.40
N ARG A 141 -1.67 -1.17 -8.25
CA ARG A 141 -3.03 -1.44 -7.80
C ARG A 141 -3.81 -2.26 -8.82
N GLN A 142 -3.57 -2.07 -10.13
CA GLN A 142 -4.22 -2.86 -11.16
C GLN A 142 -3.74 -4.31 -11.12
N ASP A 143 -2.43 -4.53 -10.96
CA ASP A 143 -1.84 -5.87 -10.81
C ASP A 143 -2.36 -6.58 -9.55
N GLU A 144 -2.44 -5.86 -8.42
CA GLU A 144 -3.01 -6.40 -7.17
C GLU A 144 -4.49 -6.73 -7.35
N ARG A 145 -5.25 -5.91 -8.07
CA ARG A 145 -6.66 -6.20 -8.39
C ARG A 145 -6.81 -7.50 -9.17
N ALA A 146 -5.98 -7.67 -10.20
CA ALA A 146 -5.98 -8.88 -11.01
C ALA A 146 -5.58 -10.10 -10.19
N ALA A 147 -4.64 -9.95 -9.26
CA ALA A 147 -4.28 -11.02 -8.32
C ALA A 147 -5.41 -11.36 -7.34
N CYS A 148 -6.11 -10.36 -6.79
CA CYS A 148 -7.25 -10.56 -5.89
C CYS A 148 -8.43 -11.28 -6.55
N ALA A 149 -8.60 -11.13 -7.86
CA ALA A 149 -9.66 -11.80 -8.62
C ALA A 149 -9.38 -13.28 -8.88
N LYS A 150 -8.13 -13.75 -8.70
CA LYS A 150 -7.76 -15.15 -8.91
C LYS A 150 -8.24 -16.00 -7.73
N PRO A 151 -8.84 -17.18 -7.98
CA PRO A 151 -9.16 -18.10 -6.90
C PRO A 151 -7.87 -18.49 -6.17
N LEU A 152 -7.90 -18.42 -4.83
CA LEU A 152 -6.79 -18.90 -4.03
C LEU A 152 -6.69 -20.42 -4.17
N PRO A 153 -5.48 -20.98 -4.31
CA PRO A 153 -5.32 -22.42 -4.33
C PRO A 153 -5.77 -23.01 -2.99
N ASN A 154 -6.35 -24.22 -3.02
CA ASN A 154 -6.72 -24.93 -1.81
C ASN A 154 -5.45 -25.15 -0.96
N PRO A 155 -5.37 -24.67 0.29
CA PRO A 155 -4.17 -24.79 1.11
C PRO A 155 -3.71 -26.24 1.33
N GLU A 156 -4.63 -27.21 1.25
CA GLU A 156 -4.33 -28.64 1.36
C GLU A 156 -3.64 -29.20 0.11
N GLN A 157 -3.75 -28.51 -1.02
CA GLN A 157 -3.20 -28.91 -2.32
C GLN A 157 -1.88 -28.22 -2.67
N VAL A 158 -1.41 -27.27 -1.83
CA VAL A 158 -0.16 -26.53 -2.07
C VAL A 158 0.95 -27.07 -1.18
N ASP A 159 2.01 -27.60 -1.81
CA ASP A 159 3.19 -28.07 -1.09
C ASP A 159 4.05 -26.90 -0.55
N ALA A 160 5.04 -27.21 0.29
CA ALA A 160 5.89 -26.20 0.90
C ALA A 160 6.74 -25.43 -0.12
N LEU A 161 7.18 -26.07 -1.21
CA LEU A 161 8.01 -25.44 -2.25
C LEU A 161 7.18 -24.44 -3.08
N GLN A 162 5.96 -24.81 -3.44
CA GLN A 162 5.01 -23.94 -4.13
C GLN A 162 4.64 -22.72 -3.29
N ARG A 163 4.43 -22.89 -1.98
CA ARG A 163 4.21 -21.76 -1.05
C ARG A 163 5.42 -20.81 -1.04
N ASN A 164 6.63 -21.35 -0.97
CA ASN A 164 7.85 -20.54 -0.99
C ASN A 164 8.02 -19.79 -2.32
N GLU A 165 7.69 -20.42 -3.44
CA GLU A 165 7.78 -19.79 -4.75
C GLU A 165 6.75 -18.66 -4.91
N GLY A 166 5.52 -18.86 -4.42
CA GLY A 166 4.52 -17.80 -4.34
C GLY A 166 4.97 -16.62 -3.48
N LEU A 167 5.62 -16.89 -2.34
CA LEU A 167 6.19 -15.85 -1.48
C LEU A 167 7.32 -15.08 -2.20
N ARG A 168 8.24 -15.80 -2.87
CA ARG A 168 9.32 -15.17 -3.66
C ARG A 168 8.77 -14.26 -4.75
N THR A 169 7.80 -14.74 -5.52
CA THR A 169 7.15 -13.95 -6.58
C THR A 169 6.52 -12.68 -6.00
N ARG A 170 5.82 -12.80 -4.87
CA ARG A 170 5.22 -11.64 -4.19
C ARG A 170 6.27 -10.63 -3.74
N LEU A 171 7.31 -11.09 -3.06
CA LEU A 171 8.39 -10.21 -2.56
C LEU A 171 9.15 -9.55 -3.72
N ALA A 172 9.43 -10.28 -4.79
CA ALA A 172 10.05 -9.72 -6.00
C ALA A 172 9.19 -8.60 -6.60
N SER A 173 7.86 -8.79 -6.68
CA SER A 173 6.95 -7.74 -7.15
C SER A 173 6.93 -6.51 -6.23
N GLN A 174 7.06 -6.70 -4.91
CA GLN A 174 7.14 -5.60 -3.95
C GLN A 174 8.44 -4.81 -4.13
N LEU A 175 9.55 -5.51 -4.31
CA LEU A 175 10.85 -4.88 -4.54
C LEU A 175 10.88 -4.09 -5.85
N ASP A 176 10.34 -4.65 -6.93
CA ASP A 176 10.23 -3.96 -8.23
C ASP A 176 9.43 -2.65 -8.11
N ARG A 177 8.33 -2.67 -7.34
CA ARG A 177 7.53 -1.47 -7.10
C ARG A 177 8.27 -0.41 -6.30
N LEU A 178 9.01 -0.81 -5.27
CA LEU A 178 9.88 0.10 -4.51
C LEU A 178 10.91 0.77 -5.42
N ASN A 179 11.57 -0.01 -6.28
CA ASN A 179 12.57 0.52 -7.22
C ASN A 179 11.96 1.51 -8.21
N LYS A 180 10.75 1.26 -8.70
CA LYS A 180 10.03 2.19 -9.59
C LYS A 180 9.56 3.46 -8.88
N LEU A 181 9.33 3.38 -7.58
CA LEU A 181 8.85 4.48 -6.74
C LEU A 181 10.00 5.41 -6.29
N ASP A 182 11.23 4.90 -6.22
CA ASP A 182 12.41 5.61 -5.74
C ASP A 182 12.62 6.97 -6.42
N GLY A 183 12.68 6.99 -7.75
CA GLY A 183 12.86 8.21 -8.53
C GLY A 183 11.76 9.27 -8.29
N PRO A 184 10.47 8.94 -8.52
CA PRO A 184 9.36 9.86 -8.24
C PRO A 184 9.32 10.36 -6.79
N MET A 185 9.65 9.52 -5.81
CA MET A 185 9.69 9.92 -4.40
C MET A 185 10.83 10.88 -4.11
N HIS A 186 12.03 10.64 -4.65
CA HIS A 186 13.15 11.58 -4.54
C HIS A 186 12.80 12.94 -5.15
N LYS A 187 12.15 12.95 -6.32
CA LYS A 187 11.67 14.17 -6.98
C LYS A 187 10.64 14.92 -6.12
N LEU A 188 9.66 14.21 -5.57
CA LEU A 188 8.67 14.80 -4.66
C LEU A 188 9.37 15.41 -3.45
N VAL A 189 10.20 14.65 -2.75
CA VAL A 189 10.90 15.09 -1.53
C VAL A 189 11.74 16.33 -1.82
N ALA A 190 12.44 16.39 -2.96
CA ALA A 190 13.22 17.57 -3.33
C ALA A 190 12.40 18.88 -3.38
N LEU A 191 11.13 18.79 -3.78
CA LEU A 191 10.21 19.94 -3.88
C LEU A 191 9.45 20.27 -2.59
N LEU A 192 9.46 19.37 -1.59
CA LEU A 192 8.74 19.59 -0.33
C LEU A 192 9.47 20.61 0.57
N SER A 193 8.69 21.43 1.27
CA SER A 193 9.20 22.28 2.35
C SER A 193 9.71 21.43 3.53
N PRO A 194 10.56 21.98 4.41
CA PRO A 194 11.02 21.26 5.60
C PRO A 194 9.87 20.77 6.50
N GLU A 195 8.82 21.57 6.64
CA GLU A 195 7.63 21.23 7.44
C GLU A 195 6.84 20.08 6.80
N GLN A 196 6.67 20.10 5.47
CA GLN A 196 6.01 19.02 4.74
C GLN A 196 6.79 17.70 4.81
N ARG A 197 8.13 17.75 4.77
CA ARG A 197 8.97 16.56 4.97
C ARG A 197 8.78 15.97 6.36
N GLN A 198 8.73 16.81 7.39
CA GLN A 198 8.45 16.34 8.74
C GLN A 198 7.06 15.70 8.87
N VAL A 199 6.07 16.19 8.13
CA VAL A 199 4.76 15.51 8.04
C VAL A 199 4.93 14.16 7.36
N LEU A 200 5.61 14.09 6.21
CA LEU A 200 5.85 12.85 5.47
C LEU A 200 6.56 11.78 6.32
N ASP A 201 7.61 12.16 7.06
CA ASP A 201 8.42 11.25 7.88
C ASP A 201 7.65 10.64 9.07
N ARG A 202 6.57 11.31 9.51
CA ARG A 202 5.70 10.81 10.59
C ARG A 202 4.56 9.94 10.07
N LEU A 203 4.30 9.94 8.77
CA LEU A 203 3.24 9.12 8.20
C LEU A 203 3.68 7.64 8.15
N PRO A 204 2.72 6.70 8.17
CA PRO A 204 3.01 5.32 7.83
C PRO A 204 3.66 5.25 6.44
N PRO A 205 4.58 4.28 6.22
CA PRO A 205 5.20 4.11 4.91
C PRO A 205 4.11 3.91 3.85
N LEU A 206 4.32 4.53 2.69
CA LEU A 206 3.39 4.40 1.57
C LEU A 206 3.24 2.92 1.20
N PRO A 207 2.05 2.48 0.82
CA PRO A 207 1.82 1.07 0.54
C PRO A 207 2.38 0.71 -0.84
N PHE A 208 3.36 -0.18 -0.86
CA PHE A 208 3.97 -0.81 -2.05
C PHE A 208 3.76 -2.33 -2.05
#